data_AF-A0A8S1ITV9-F1
#
_entry.id   AF-A0A8S1ITV9-F1
#
_cell.length_a   1.000
_cell.length_b   1.000
_cell.length_c   1.000
_cell.angle_alpha   90.00
_cell.angle_beta   90.00
_cell.angle_gamma   90.00
#
_symmetry.space_group_name_H-M   'P 1'
#
loop_
_entity.id
_entity.type
_entity.pdbx_description
1 polymer ?
#
loop_
_entity_poly.entity_id
_entity_poly.type
_entity_poly.pdbx_seq_one_letter_code
_entity_poly.pdbx_strand_id
1 'polypeptide(L)'
;MLDVLAAPVCMVYGKEDPWIVPLWAQRLKRRVPQADYFELSPAGHCPHHEAPGAVNSVVARWVGDMEAGGRLCLQVGDSWRERCPITGRDVSVSILNGDPKTVLERIDAAFYRLVYGDGAV
;
A
#
# COMPACT_ATOMS: atom_id res chain seq x y z
N MET A 1 -19.33 -5.75 -2.58
CA MET A 1 -19.07 -4.69 -3.59
C MET A 1 -17.60 -4.63 -4.00
N LEU A 2 -16.64 -4.85 -3.08
CA LEU A 2 -15.22 -5.01 -3.47
C LEU A 2 -14.92 -6.39 -4.08
N ASP A 3 -15.77 -7.37 -3.81
CA ASP A 3 -15.62 -8.78 -4.23
C ASP A 3 -15.86 -9.01 -5.74
N VAL A 4 -16.25 -7.95 -6.47
CA VAL A 4 -16.43 -7.94 -7.93
C VAL A 4 -15.30 -7.23 -8.67
N LEU A 5 -14.25 -6.80 -7.97
CA LEU A 5 -13.07 -6.20 -8.62
C LEU A 5 -12.28 -7.27 -9.38
N ALA A 6 -12.50 -7.32 -10.69
CA ALA A 6 -11.76 -8.19 -11.60
C ALA A 6 -10.44 -7.57 -12.11
N ALA A 7 -10.19 -6.29 -11.80
CA ALA A 7 -8.98 -5.58 -12.22
C ALA A 7 -7.89 -5.64 -11.15
N PRO A 8 -6.59 -5.67 -11.54
CA PRO A 8 -5.49 -5.45 -10.62
C PRO A 8 -5.62 -4.10 -9.90
N VAL A 9 -5.30 -4.07 -8.61
CA VAL A 9 -5.44 -2.88 -7.75
C VAL A 9 -4.08 -2.48 -7.20
N CYS A 10 -3.69 -1.23 -7.40
CA CYS A 10 -2.49 -0.64 -6.83
C CYS A 10 -2.89 0.38 -5.76
N MET A 11 -2.45 0.15 -4.52
CA MET A 11 -2.73 1.02 -3.37
C MET A 11 -1.45 1.74 -2.97
N VAL A 12 -1.42 3.06 -3.10
CA VAL A 12 -0.27 3.90 -2.75
C VAL A 12 -0.67 4.83 -1.61
N TYR A 13 -0.08 4.64 -0.43
CA TYR A 13 -0.44 5.35 0.80
C TYR A 13 0.75 6.11 1.39
N GLY A 14 0.49 7.30 1.92
CA GLY A 14 1.43 7.94 2.84
C GLY A 14 1.37 7.28 4.21
N LYS A 15 2.52 6.89 4.75
CA LYS A 15 2.60 6.25 6.07
C LYS A 15 2.18 7.21 7.19
N GLU A 16 2.37 8.51 6.99
CA GLU A 16 2.06 9.56 7.96
C GLU A 16 0.70 10.23 7.69
N ASP A 17 -0.20 9.63 6.88
CA ASP A 17 -1.54 10.17 6.63
C ASP A 17 -2.37 10.28 7.93
N PRO A 18 -2.73 11.50 8.38
CA PRO A 18 -3.51 11.70 9.59
C PRO A 18 -5.03 11.55 9.38
N TRP A 19 -5.51 11.59 8.14
CA TRP A 19 -6.93 11.59 7.80
C TRP A 19 -7.41 10.19 7.47
N ILE A 20 -6.73 9.51 6.54
CA ILE A 20 -6.98 8.12 6.20
C ILE A 20 -5.76 7.32 6.64
N VAL A 21 -5.70 7.03 7.94
CA VAL A 21 -4.55 6.32 8.52
C VAL A 21 -4.30 4.97 7.83
N PRO A 22 -3.04 4.49 7.76
CA PRO A 22 -2.68 3.23 7.09
C PRO A 22 -3.50 2.00 7.50
N LEU A 23 -4.10 2.00 8.70
CA LEU A 23 -5.03 0.96 9.14
C LEU A 23 -6.19 0.72 8.14
N TRP A 24 -6.70 1.76 7.50
CA TRP A 24 -7.77 1.61 6.50
C TRP A 24 -7.28 0.89 5.26
N ALA A 25 -6.07 1.21 4.79
CA ALA A 25 -5.42 0.52 3.69
C ALA A 25 -5.14 -0.95 4.03
N GLN A 26 -4.69 -1.24 5.25
CA GLN A 26 -4.52 -2.62 5.72
C GLN A 26 -5.84 -3.41 5.72
N ARG A 27 -6.95 -2.80 6.16
CA ARG A 27 -8.28 -3.43 6.09
C ARG A 27 -8.70 -3.69 4.65
N LEU A 28 -8.47 -2.75 3.73
CA LEU A 28 -8.77 -2.94 2.31
C LEU A 28 -7.90 -4.05 1.70
N LYS A 29 -6.59 -4.07 1.98
CA LYS A 29 -5.67 -5.14 1.55
C LYS A 29 -6.10 -6.51 2.07
N ARG A 30 -6.62 -6.60 3.29
CA ARG A 30 -7.19 -7.86 3.81
C ARG A 30 -8.42 -8.32 3.00
N ARG A 31 -9.27 -7.39 2.56
CA ARG A 31 -10.47 -7.71 1.77
C ARG A 31 -10.23 -7.85 0.27
N VAL A 32 -9.12 -7.31 -0.23
CA VAL A 32 -8.66 -7.44 -1.62
C VAL A 32 -7.21 -7.93 -1.57
N PRO A 33 -6.96 -9.21 -1.24
CA PRO A 33 -5.61 -9.74 -1.03
C PRO A 33 -4.71 -9.61 -2.26
N GLN A 34 -5.31 -9.59 -3.45
CA GLN A 34 -4.61 -9.40 -4.73
C GLN A 34 -4.16 -7.95 -4.98
N ALA A 35 -4.57 -6.99 -4.15
CA ALA A 35 -4.15 -5.59 -4.32
C ALA A 35 -2.70 -5.40 -3.88
N ASP A 36 -1.87 -4.73 -4.67
CA ASP A 36 -0.52 -4.37 -4.26
C ASP A 36 -0.56 -3.15 -3.34
N TYR A 37 0.05 -3.24 -2.16
CA TYR A 37 -0.01 -2.19 -1.14
C TYR A 37 1.37 -1.61 -0.86
N PHE A 38 1.51 -0.31 -1.16
CA PHE A 38 2.73 0.48 -1.01
C PHE A 38 2.55 1.56 0.06
N GLU A 39 3.47 1.63 1.01
CA GLU A 39 3.59 2.75 1.95
C GLU A 39 4.79 3.62 1.62
N LEU A 40 4.58 4.93 1.61
CA LEU A 40 5.57 5.97 1.35
C LEU A 40 5.88 6.70 2.65
N SER A 41 7.17 6.89 2.97
CA SER A 41 7.60 7.65 4.15
C SER A 41 8.89 8.43 3.88
N PRO A 42 8.94 9.75 4.17
CA PRO A 42 7.86 10.55 4.72
C PRO A 42 6.84 10.96 3.63
N ALA A 43 5.56 10.68 3.85
CA ALA A 43 4.42 11.18 3.07
C ALA A 43 3.10 11.07 3.86
N GLY A 44 2.27 12.10 3.76
CA GLY A 44 0.95 12.19 4.38
C GLY A 44 -0.21 11.86 3.43
N HIS A 45 -1.31 12.60 3.56
CA HIS A 45 -2.58 12.31 2.88
C HIS A 45 -2.52 12.40 1.36
N CYS A 46 -1.67 13.28 0.82
CA CYS A 46 -1.56 13.50 -0.61
C CYS A 46 -0.18 13.09 -1.11
N PRO A 47 0.18 11.78 -1.10
CA PRO A 47 1.53 11.34 -1.42
C PRO A 47 1.96 11.73 -2.84
N HIS A 48 1.01 11.89 -3.78
CA HIS A 48 1.28 12.35 -5.13
C HIS A 48 1.67 13.84 -5.21
N HIS A 49 1.21 14.68 -4.29
CA HIS A 49 1.63 16.08 -4.18
C HIS A 49 2.89 16.23 -3.31
N GLU A 50 2.98 15.46 -2.23
CA GLU A 50 4.07 15.56 -1.24
C GLU A 50 5.36 14.85 -1.69
N ALA A 51 5.21 13.73 -2.39
CA ALA A 51 6.30 12.86 -2.84
C ALA A 51 6.06 12.35 -4.29
N PRO A 52 5.89 13.25 -5.28
CA PRO A 52 5.54 12.87 -6.65
C PRO A 52 6.53 11.89 -7.29
N GLY A 53 7.84 12.04 -7.01
CA GLY A 53 8.85 11.12 -7.52
C GLY A 53 8.68 9.68 -7.01
N ALA A 54 8.36 9.52 -5.72
CA ALA A 54 8.09 8.22 -5.12
C ALA A 54 6.83 7.59 -5.72
N VAL A 55 5.75 8.36 -5.84
CA VAL A 55 4.50 7.87 -6.45
C VAL A 55 4.72 7.47 -7.91
N ASN A 56 5.40 8.29 -8.70
CA ASN A 56 5.70 7.98 -10.09
C ASN A 56 6.55 6.71 -10.23
N SER A 57 7.51 6.50 -9.33
CA SER A 57 8.32 5.28 -9.31
C SER A 57 7.48 4.03 -9.06
N VAL A 58 6.50 4.11 -8.13
CA VAL A 58 5.57 3.00 -7.84
C VAL A 58 4.72 2.70 -9.06
N VAL A 59 4.07 3.72 -9.62
CA VAL A 59 3.16 3.55 -10.77
C VAL A 59 3.91 2.98 -11.97
N ALA A 60 5.10 3.50 -12.28
CA ALA A 60 5.90 3.01 -13.41
C ALA A 60 6.31 1.54 -13.24
N ARG A 61 6.78 1.16 -12.03
CA ARG A 61 7.14 -0.24 -11.74
C ARG A 61 5.94 -1.16 -11.78
N TRP A 62 4.82 -0.74 -11.20
CA TRP A 62 3.59 -1.54 -11.14
C TRP A 62 2.99 -1.75 -12.53
N VAL A 63 2.87 -0.69 -13.35
CA VAL A 63 2.39 -0.81 -14.73
C VAL A 63 3.34 -1.70 -15.54
N GLY A 64 4.65 -1.50 -15.41
CA GLY A 64 5.64 -2.35 -16.08
C GLY A 64 5.50 -3.82 -15.71
N ASP A 65 5.23 -4.13 -14.43
CA ASP A 65 4.97 -5.49 -13.98
C ASP A 65 3.70 -6.08 -14.60
N MET A 66 2.60 -5.31 -14.61
CA MET A 66 1.34 -5.72 -15.24
C MET A 66 1.50 -5.97 -16.75
N GLU A 67 2.20 -5.10 -17.47
CA GLU A 67 2.49 -5.26 -18.90
C GLU A 67 3.39 -6.47 -19.19
N ALA A 68 4.30 -6.79 -18.27
CA ALA A 68 5.16 -7.97 -18.36
C ALA A 68 4.42 -9.28 -17.99
N GLY A 69 3.14 -9.22 -17.64
CA GLY A 69 2.34 -10.36 -17.20
C GLY A 69 2.66 -10.81 -15.77
N GLY A 70 3.01 -9.89 -14.88
CA GLY A 70 3.38 -10.16 -13.49
C GLY A 70 4.80 -10.71 -13.31
N ARG A 71 5.72 -10.36 -14.21
CA ARG A 71 7.09 -10.91 -14.28
C ARG A 71 8.18 -10.02 -13.67
N LEU A 72 7.88 -8.76 -13.37
CA LEU A 72 8.72 -7.89 -12.54
C LEU A 72 8.30 -8.13 -11.09
N CYS A 73 8.84 -9.19 -10.47
CA CYS A 73 8.61 -9.64 -9.10
C CYS A 73 8.63 -8.52 -8.02
N LEU A 74 7.65 -7.62 -7.98
CA LEU A 74 7.41 -6.73 -6.85
C LEU A 74 6.82 -7.61 -5.75
N GLN A 75 7.64 -7.95 -4.77
CA GLN A 75 7.26 -8.85 -3.70
C GLN A 75 7.01 -8.08 -2.41
N VAL A 76 6.08 -8.60 -1.62
CA VAL A 76 5.92 -8.16 -0.23
C VAL A 76 7.28 -8.23 0.47
N GLY A 77 7.69 -7.13 1.11
CA GLY A 77 9.00 -6.98 1.73
C GLY A 77 10.01 -6.20 0.90
N ASP A 78 9.76 -6.01 -0.40
CA ASP A 78 10.57 -5.13 -1.22
C ASP A 78 10.47 -3.70 -0.73
N SER A 79 11.59 -2.99 -0.79
CA SER A 79 11.64 -1.57 -0.51
C SER A 79 12.72 -0.88 -1.32
N TRP A 80 12.48 0.39 -1.63
CA TRP A 80 13.47 1.25 -2.27
C TRP A 80 13.34 2.68 -1.75
N ARG A 81 14.26 3.54 -2.19
CA ARG A 81 14.26 4.97 -1.86
C ARG A 81 14.24 5.77 -3.14
N GLU A 82 13.38 6.77 -3.17
CA GLU A 82 13.37 7.80 -4.20
C GLU A 82 13.82 9.12 -3.60
N ARG A 83 14.82 9.75 -4.23
CA ARG A 83 15.30 11.07 -3.85
C ARG A 83 14.59 12.12 -4.69
N CYS A 84 13.92 13.07 -4.04
CA CYS A 84 13.36 14.22 -4.74
C CYS A 84 14.50 15.10 -5.30
N PRO A 85 14.59 15.34 -6.62
CA PRO A 85 15.66 16.15 -7.20
C PRO A 85 15.64 17.62 -6.76
N ILE A 86 14.44 18.13 -6.44
CA ILE A 86 14.22 19.55 -6.10
C ILE A 86 14.52 19.79 -4.61
N THR A 87 13.94 18.97 -3.73
CA THR A 87 14.05 19.18 -2.27
C THR A 87 15.21 18.40 -1.65
N GLY A 88 15.82 17.47 -2.39
CA GLY A 88 16.84 16.55 -1.89
C GLY A 88 16.33 15.51 -0.88
N ARG A 89 15.04 15.54 -0.52
CA ARG A 89 14.44 14.65 0.47
C ARG A 89 14.33 13.23 -0.06
N ASP A 90 14.76 12.26 0.75
CA ASP A 90 14.59 10.84 0.47
C ASP A 90 13.21 10.37 0.96
N VAL A 91 12.51 9.64 0.11
CA VAL A 91 11.24 8.98 0.42
C VAL A 91 11.44 7.49 0.24
N SER A 92 11.26 6.73 1.32
CA SER A 92 11.21 5.28 1.29
C SER A 92 9.86 4.80 0.78
N VAL A 93 9.89 3.77 -0.04
CA VAL A 93 8.72 3.05 -0.53
C VAL A 93 8.85 1.59 -0.10
N SER A 94 7.80 1.04 0.49
CA SER A 94 7.78 -0.35 0.97
C SER A 94 6.52 -1.07 0.51
N ILE A 95 6.68 -2.29 0.00
CA ILE A 95 5.57 -3.18 -0.39
C ILE A 95 5.18 -4.04 0.81
N LEU A 96 3.89 -4.08 1.14
CA LEU A 96 3.40 -4.64 2.39
C LEU A 96 2.23 -5.60 2.17
N ASN A 97 2.14 -6.58 3.07
CA ASN A 97 1.07 -7.58 3.05
C ASN A 97 -0.25 -7.10 3.68
N GLY A 98 -0.27 -5.91 4.29
CA GLY A 98 -1.42 -5.44 5.08
C GLY A 98 -1.53 -6.07 6.47
N ASP A 99 -0.48 -6.79 6.92
CA ASP A 99 -0.42 -7.38 8.25
C ASP A 99 -0.37 -6.30 9.35
N PRO A 100 -1.09 -6.49 10.47
CA PRO A 100 -1.07 -5.55 11.57
C PRO A 100 0.31 -5.45 12.22
N LYS A 101 0.84 -4.23 12.26
CA LYS A 101 2.18 -3.89 12.75
C LYS A 101 2.18 -3.59 14.25
N THR A 102 1.08 -3.06 14.78
CA THR A 102 0.98 -2.64 16.19
C THR A 102 -0.01 -3.48 17.00
N VAL A 103 0.03 -3.40 18.34
CA VAL A 103 -0.92 -4.09 19.23
C VAL A 103 -2.35 -3.64 18.96
N LEU A 104 -2.57 -2.34 18.74
CA LEU A 104 -3.88 -1.79 18.41
C LEU A 104 -4.41 -2.38 17.09
N GLU A 105 -3.55 -2.46 16.07
CA GLU A 105 -3.91 -3.05 14.77
C GLU A 105 -4.19 -4.55 14.88
N ARG A 106 -3.54 -5.26 15.81
CA ARG A 106 -3.81 -6.69 16.07
C ARG A 106 -5.17 -6.90 16.74
N ILE A 107 -5.52 -6.06 17.71
CA ILE A 107 -6.85 -6.06 18.34
C ILE A 107 -7.90 -5.73 17.27
N ASP A 108 -7.63 -4.75 16.43
CA ASP A 108 -8.51 -4.39 15.32
C ASP A 108 -8.74 -5.55 14.35
N ALA A 109 -7.65 -6.20 13.90
CA ALA A 109 -7.74 -7.35 13.00
C ALA A 109 -8.52 -8.52 13.63
N ALA A 110 -8.35 -8.77 14.94
CA ALA A 110 -9.11 -9.79 15.65
C ALA A 110 -10.61 -9.46 15.74
N PHE A 111 -10.95 -8.22 16.09
CA PHE A 111 -12.33 -7.75 16.12
C PHE A 111 -12.96 -7.78 14.72
N TYR A 112 -12.23 -7.35 13.70
CA TYR A 112 -12.69 -7.38 12.32
C TYR A 112 -13.02 -8.82 11.87
N ARG A 113 -12.16 -9.80 12.16
CA ARG A 113 -12.45 -11.22 11.89
C ARG A 113 -13.69 -11.72 12.64
N LEU A 114 -13.83 -11.34 13.92
CA LEU A 114 -14.99 -11.72 14.73
C LEU A 114 -16.31 -11.21 14.14
N VAL A 115 -16.33 -9.96 13.67
CA VAL A 115 -17.54 -9.29 13.19
C VAL A 115 -17.89 -9.65 11.75
N TYR A 116 -16.88 -9.84 10.88
CA TYR A 116 -17.08 -9.97 9.43
C TYR A 116 -16.78 -11.39 8.88
N GLY A 117 -16.26 -12.32 9.70
CA GLY A 117 -16.00 -13.72 9.33
C GLY A 117 -14.74 -13.93 8.49
N ASP A 118 -14.29 -15.19 8.38
CA ASP A 118 -13.06 -15.58 7.64
C ASP A 118 -13.19 -15.51 6.11
N GLY A 119 -14.40 -15.29 5.56
CA GLY A 119 -14.65 -15.06 4.13
C GLY A 119 -14.43 -13.61 3.67
N ALA A 120 -13.81 -12.80 4.51
CA ALA A 120 -13.32 -11.46 4.19
C ALA A 120 -11.81 -11.44 3.88
N VAL A 121 -11.23 -12.62 3.63
CA VAL A 121 -9.84 -12.90 3.27
C VAL A 121 -9.81 -13.48 1.85
#